data_AF-A0A5N9C0Q0-F1
#
_entry.id   AF-A0A5N9C0Q0-F1
#
_cell.length_a   1.000
_cell.length_b   1.000
_cell.length_c   1.000
_cell.angle_alpha   90.00
_cell.angle_beta   90.00
_cell.angle_gamma   90.00
#
_symmetry.space_group_name_H-M   'P 1'
#
loop_
_entity.id
_entity.type
_entity.pdbx_description
1 polymer ?
#
loop_
_entity_poly.entity_id
_entity_poly.type
_entity_poly.pdbx_seq_one_letter_code
_entity_poly.pdbx_strand_id
1 'polypeptide(L)'
;MRIPFFGNKSKIAVMEIHGVIGDKLNISGYCDLLRKVNRSSKYKALLLDIKSPGGSAAGTEVLFHEIKKVSDSKPVVAYIREVGASGGYYLACGASHITALPTTIVGSIGVIFMKPVAEQLLSKIG
;
A
#
# COMPACT_ATOMS: atom_id res chain seq x y z
N MET A 1 9.77 -23.91 -24.00
CA MET A 1 8.31 -23.69 -24.09
C MET A 1 8.08 -22.20 -24.32
N ARG A 2 7.65 -21.78 -25.51
CA ARG A 2 7.44 -20.37 -25.86
C ARG A 2 5.93 -20.10 -25.81
N ILE A 3 5.48 -19.29 -24.86
CA ILE A 3 4.06 -18.98 -24.69
C ILE A 3 3.67 -17.99 -25.81
N PRO A 4 2.73 -18.32 -26.70
CA PRO A 4 2.34 -17.43 -27.77
C PRO A 4 1.44 -16.32 -27.22
N PHE A 5 1.81 -15.06 -27.42
CA PHE A 5 0.92 -13.92 -27.14
C PHE A 5 0.16 -13.55 -28.42
N PHE A 6 -1.12 -13.90 -28.48
CA PHE A 6 -2.07 -13.40 -29.48
C PHE A 6 -2.99 -12.35 -28.83
N GLY A 7 -3.15 -11.20 -29.49
CA GLY A 7 -4.16 -10.19 -29.17
C GLY A 7 -3.64 -8.98 -28.38
N ASN A 8 -4.26 -7.82 -28.65
CA ASN A 8 -4.00 -6.47 -28.11
C ASN A 8 -3.24 -6.47 -26.77
N LYS A 9 -2.01 -5.89 -26.75
CA LYS A 9 -1.04 -5.99 -25.64
C LYS A 9 -1.67 -5.59 -24.30
N SER A 10 -2.23 -6.57 -23.60
CA SER A 10 -2.77 -6.42 -22.27
C SER A 10 -1.64 -6.06 -21.32
N LYS A 11 -1.84 -5.02 -20.49
CA LYS A 11 -0.80 -4.51 -19.59
C LYS A 11 -1.12 -4.88 -18.14
N ILE A 12 -0.06 -5.04 -17.36
CA ILE A 12 -0.12 -5.08 -15.90
C ILE A 12 0.30 -3.70 -15.41
N ALA A 13 -0.52 -3.07 -14.56
CA ALA A 13 -0.12 -1.84 -13.90
C ALA A 13 0.80 -2.18 -12.73
N VAL A 14 1.89 -1.44 -12.57
CA VAL A 14 2.78 -1.54 -11.40
C VAL A 14 2.67 -0.25 -10.61
N MET A 15 2.43 -0.38 -9.30
CA MET A 15 2.26 0.76 -8.41
C MET A 15 3.17 0.59 -7.21
N GLU A 16 4.17 1.46 -7.12
CA GLU A 16 5.14 1.49 -6.04
C GLU A 16 4.61 2.30 -4.86
N ILE A 17 4.52 1.69 -3.68
CA ILE A 17 4.15 2.34 -2.42
C ILE A 17 5.36 2.25 -1.50
N HIS A 18 6.22 3.27 -1.61
CA HIS A 18 7.51 3.30 -0.94
C HIS A 18 7.55 4.40 0.15
N GLY A 19 8.13 4.06 1.29
CA GLY A 19 8.30 4.98 2.42
C GLY A 19 7.08 5.06 3.32
N VAL A 20 7.02 6.14 4.11
CA VAL A 20 5.98 6.35 5.12
C VAL A 20 4.67 6.77 4.46
N ILE A 21 3.58 6.07 4.76
CA ILE A 21 2.22 6.40 4.30
C ILE A 21 1.72 7.59 5.12
N GLY A 22 1.31 8.69 4.50
CA GLY A 22 0.88 9.90 5.20
C GLY A 22 1.32 11.16 4.47
N ASP A 23 1.63 12.23 5.19
CA ASP A 23 1.81 13.59 4.64
C ASP A 23 2.84 13.72 3.50
N LYS A 24 3.84 12.83 3.44
CA LYS A 24 4.85 12.81 2.37
C LYS A 24 4.42 12.03 1.13
N LEU A 25 3.43 11.16 1.25
CA LEU A 25 2.90 10.32 0.17
C LEU A 25 1.66 11.01 -0.43
N ASN A 26 1.63 11.17 -1.76
CA ASN A 26 0.49 11.79 -2.44
C ASN A 26 -0.73 10.84 -2.50
N ILE A 27 -1.44 10.68 -1.37
CA ILE A 27 -2.57 9.75 -1.22
C ILE A 27 -3.63 9.96 -2.31
N SER A 28 -4.01 11.21 -2.60
CA SER A 28 -5.01 11.50 -3.64
C SER A 28 -4.55 11.08 -5.03
N GLY A 29 -3.27 11.31 -5.36
CA GLY A 29 -2.66 10.83 -6.61
C GLY A 29 -2.72 9.32 -6.75
N TYR A 30 -2.42 8.57 -5.68
CA TYR A 30 -2.55 7.10 -5.67
C TYR A 30 -3.99 6.65 -5.87
N CYS A 31 -4.96 7.28 -5.20
CA CYS A 31 -6.38 6.99 -5.39
C CYS A 31 -6.81 7.20 -6.87
N ASP A 32 -6.37 8.29 -7.49
CA ASP A 32 -6.70 8.57 -8.89
C ASP A 32 -6.07 7.55 -9.84
N LEU A 33 -4.83 7.12 -9.57
CA LEU A 33 -4.17 6.06 -10.32
C LEU A 33 -4.88 4.72 -10.15
N LEU A 34 -5.27 4.34 -8.93
CA LEU A 34 -6.03 3.11 -8.65
C LEU A 34 -7.37 3.10 -9.39
N ARG A 35 -8.10 4.23 -9.38
CA ARG A 35 -9.37 4.37 -10.13
C ARG A 35 -9.16 4.28 -11.63
N LYS A 36 -8.11 4.88 -12.16
CA LYS A 36 -7.72 4.76 -13.59
C LYS A 36 -7.42 3.32 -13.95
N VAL A 37 -6.67 2.61 -13.10
CA VAL A 37 -6.36 1.18 -13.29
C VAL A 37 -7.64 0.37 -13.26
N ASN A 38 -8.53 0.59 -12.30
CA ASN A 38 -9.79 -0.13 -12.17
C ASN A 38 -10.68 0.02 -13.42
N ARG A 39 -10.89 1.26 -13.87
CA ARG A 39 -11.80 1.57 -14.99
C ARG A 39 -11.24 1.23 -16.38
N SER A 40 -9.91 1.14 -16.53
CA SER A 40 -9.30 0.94 -17.84
C SER A 40 -9.31 -0.52 -18.30
N SER A 41 -9.88 -0.81 -19.46
CA SER A 41 -9.81 -2.15 -20.08
C SER A 41 -8.40 -2.56 -20.54
N LYS A 42 -7.45 -1.59 -20.61
CA LYS A 42 -6.04 -1.80 -20.99
C LYS A 42 -5.24 -2.53 -19.91
N TYR A 43 -5.55 -2.29 -18.64
CA TYR A 43 -4.90 -2.93 -17.50
C TYR A 43 -5.71 -4.14 -17.05
N LYS A 44 -5.11 -5.33 -17.13
CA LYS A 44 -5.75 -6.59 -16.76
C LYS A 44 -5.48 -7.01 -15.32
N ALA A 45 -4.42 -6.49 -14.72
CA ALA A 45 -4.04 -6.76 -13.34
C ALA A 45 -3.24 -5.58 -12.77
N LEU A 46 -3.07 -5.59 -11.45
CA LEU A 46 -2.26 -4.64 -10.69
C LEU A 46 -1.23 -5.40 -9.85
N LEU A 47 0.02 -4.98 -9.95
CA LEU A 47 1.09 -5.34 -9.02
C LEU A 47 1.30 -4.15 -8.07
N LEU A 48 1.06 -4.35 -6.79
CA LEU A 48 1.44 -3.43 -5.73
C LEU A 48 2.86 -3.78 -5.28
N ASP A 49 3.80 -2.89 -5.52
CA ASP A 49 5.18 -3.02 -5.05
C ASP A 49 5.33 -2.23 -3.75
N ILE A 50 5.38 -2.94 -2.62
CA ILE A 50 5.28 -2.33 -1.28
C ILE A 50 6.64 -2.40 -0.61
N LYS A 51 7.13 -1.22 -0.20
CA LYS A 51 8.32 -1.05 0.65
C LYS A 51 8.03 0.05 1.67
N SER A 52 7.33 -0.30 2.75
CA SER A 52 6.80 0.68 3.71
C SER A 52 6.86 0.18 5.15
N PRO A 53 7.33 1.01 6.10
CA PRO A 53 7.21 0.73 7.53
C PRO A 53 5.80 1.00 8.08
N GLY A 54 4.86 1.48 7.25
CA GLY A 54 3.52 1.92 7.65
C GLY A 54 3.41 3.45 7.68
N GLY A 55 2.55 3.97 8.55
CA GLY A 55 2.34 5.40 8.72
C GLY A 55 0.93 5.76 9.19
N SER A 56 0.37 6.82 8.65
CA SER A 56 -0.97 7.34 8.98
C SER A 56 -2.04 6.26 8.85
N ALA A 57 -2.77 6.02 9.93
CA ALA A 57 -3.91 5.10 9.94
C ALA A 57 -4.98 5.55 8.93
N ALA A 58 -5.31 6.85 8.91
CA ALA A 58 -6.30 7.40 7.99
C ALA A 58 -5.85 7.31 6.53
N GLY A 59 -4.59 7.66 6.23
CA GLY A 59 -4.04 7.56 4.88
C GLY A 59 -4.00 6.12 4.36
N THR A 60 -3.66 5.18 5.25
CA THR A 60 -3.64 3.75 4.95
C THR A 60 -5.06 3.24 4.64
N GLU A 61 -6.05 3.59 5.46
CA GLU A 61 -7.45 3.15 5.27
C GLU A 61 -8.01 3.58 3.91
N VAL A 62 -7.75 4.84 3.52
CA VAL A 62 -8.19 5.39 2.24
C VAL A 62 -7.62 4.58 1.07
N LEU A 63 -6.33 4.30 1.10
CA LEU A 63 -5.67 3.52 0.05
C LEU A 63 -6.12 2.06 0.05
N PHE A 64 -6.28 1.45 1.23
CA PHE A 64 -6.77 0.08 1.39
C PHE A 64 -8.11 -0.11 0.68
N HIS A 65 -9.06 0.80 0.89
CA HIS A 65 -10.36 0.73 0.22
C HIS A 65 -10.27 0.86 -1.30
N GLU A 66 -9.43 1.75 -1.83
CA GLU A 66 -9.26 1.87 -3.28
C GLU A 66 -8.57 0.63 -3.87
N ILE A 67 -7.57 0.06 -3.19
CA ILE A 67 -6.94 -1.21 -3.56
C ILE A 67 -7.98 -2.34 -3.57
N LYS A 68 -8.81 -2.44 -2.53
CA LYS A 68 -9.85 -3.48 -2.43
C LYS A 68 -10.83 -3.40 -3.61
N LYS A 69 -11.27 -2.20 -3.98
CA LYS A 69 -12.14 -1.98 -5.16
C LYS A 69 -11.49 -2.42 -6.47
N VAL A 70 -10.16 -2.35 -6.60
CA VAL A 70 -9.44 -2.93 -7.75
C VAL A 70 -9.42 -4.45 -7.63
N SER A 71 -9.15 -4.99 -6.43
CA SER A 71 -9.09 -6.44 -6.18
C SER A 71 -10.41 -7.16 -6.46
N ASP A 72 -11.53 -6.47 -6.27
CA ASP A 72 -12.87 -7.02 -6.51
C ASP A 72 -13.20 -7.16 -8.01
N SER A 73 -12.49 -6.43 -8.88
CA SER A 73 -12.73 -6.43 -10.33
C SER A 73 -11.59 -7.06 -11.14
N LYS A 74 -10.36 -7.04 -10.61
CA LYS A 74 -9.14 -7.45 -11.30
C LYS A 74 -8.17 -8.12 -10.33
N PRO A 75 -7.33 -9.07 -10.81
CA PRO A 75 -6.26 -9.62 -9.99
C PRO A 75 -5.32 -8.51 -9.48
N VAL A 76 -5.14 -8.48 -8.16
CA VAL A 76 -4.15 -7.62 -7.50
C VAL A 76 -3.17 -8.52 -6.75
N VAL A 77 -1.88 -8.39 -7.05
CA VAL A 77 -0.81 -9.05 -6.31
C VAL A 77 -0.04 -7.99 -5.54
N ALA A 78 0.09 -8.15 -4.23
CA ALA A 78 1.01 -7.38 -3.42
C ALA A 78 2.35 -8.11 -3.34
N TYR A 79 3.42 -7.45 -3.78
CA TYR A 79 4.79 -7.89 -3.60
C TYR A 79 5.46 -6.99 -2.56
N ILE A 80 5.85 -7.58 -1.44
CA ILE A 80 6.49 -6.84 -0.35
C ILE A 80 8.01 -6.99 -0.43
N ARG A 81 8.69 -5.88 -0.67
CA ARG A 81 10.16 -5.76 -0.64
C ARG A 81 10.64 -5.22 0.69
N GLU A 82 11.76 -5.74 1.18
CA GLU A 82 12.52 -5.26 2.35
C GLU A 82 11.71 -5.12 3.65
N VAL A 83 10.71 -4.24 3.68
CA VAL A 83 9.76 -4.02 4.77
C VAL A 83 8.33 -3.78 4.25
N GLY A 84 7.36 -4.50 4.80
CA GLY A 84 5.93 -4.22 4.69
C GLY A 84 5.30 -4.42 6.06
N ALA A 85 5.38 -3.38 6.88
CA ALA A 85 4.99 -3.42 8.29
C ALA A 85 3.85 -2.43 8.55
N SER A 86 3.05 -2.68 9.59
CA SER A 86 1.94 -1.81 10.04
C SER A 86 1.03 -1.45 8.86
N GLY A 87 0.88 -0.16 8.53
CA GLY A 87 0.09 0.29 7.39
C GLY A 87 0.51 -0.33 6.04
N GLY A 88 1.80 -0.62 5.82
CA GLY A 88 2.28 -1.28 4.61
C GLY A 88 1.75 -2.72 4.48
N TYR A 89 1.73 -3.46 5.59
CA TYR A 89 1.11 -4.79 5.64
C TYR A 89 -0.41 -4.69 5.47
N TYR A 90 -1.03 -3.66 6.05
CA TYR A 90 -2.46 -3.43 5.90
C TYR A 90 -2.86 -3.19 4.44
N LEU A 91 -2.12 -2.38 3.68
CA LEU A 91 -2.36 -2.21 2.24
C LEU A 91 -2.23 -3.53 1.46
N ALA A 92 -1.24 -4.36 1.81
CA ALA A 92 -1.05 -5.66 1.20
C ALA A 92 -2.27 -6.59 1.39
N CYS A 93 -2.92 -6.53 2.56
CA CYS A 93 -4.16 -7.27 2.84
C CYS A 93 -5.33 -6.89 1.93
N GLY A 94 -5.26 -5.74 1.23
CA GLY A 94 -6.26 -5.37 0.22
C GLY A 94 -6.13 -6.11 -1.10
N ALA A 95 -4.99 -6.80 -1.34
CA ALA A 95 -4.72 -7.55 -2.55
C ALA A 95 -5.33 -8.97 -2.51
N SER A 96 -5.48 -9.59 -3.68
CA SER A 96 -5.95 -10.98 -3.81
C SER A 96 -4.89 -11.99 -3.39
N HIS A 97 -3.61 -11.62 -3.54
CA HIS A 97 -2.48 -12.46 -3.18
C HIS A 97 -1.34 -11.58 -2.66
N ILE A 98 -0.66 -12.06 -1.62
CA ILE A 98 0.49 -11.40 -1.02
C ILE A 98 1.69 -12.32 -1.15
N THR A 99 2.80 -11.79 -1.64
CA THR A 99 4.08 -12.49 -1.71
C THR A 99 5.20 -11.58 -1.20
N ALA A 100 6.20 -12.18 -0.58
CA ALA A 100 7.34 -11.51 0.01
C ALA A 100 8.58 -12.41 -0.08
N LEU A 101 9.77 -11.81 -0.05
CA LEU A 101 11.01 -12.58 0.09
C LEU A 101 11.14 -13.13 1.52
N PRO A 102 11.82 -14.27 1.74
CA PRO A 102 12.03 -14.83 3.07
C PRO A 102 12.72 -13.87 4.06
N THR A 103 13.47 -12.89 3.54
CA THR A 103 14.19 -11.87 4.31
C THR A 103 13.41 -10.57 4.50
N THR A 104 12.20 -10.45 3.93
CA THR A 104 11.36 -9.25 4.06
C THR A 104 10.80 -9.17 5.48
N ILE A 105 10.93 -7.99 6.11
CA ILE A 105 10.27 -7.70 7.39
C ILE A 105 8.78 -7.45 7.12
N VAL A 106 7.92 -8.32 7.62
CA VAL A 106 6.46 -8.17 7.55
C VAL A 106 5.85 -8.17 8.96
N GLY A 107 4.61 -7.68 9.08
CA GLY A 107 3.88 -7.69 10.35
C GLY A 107 3.81 -6.31 10.99
N SER A 108 4.17 -6.20 12.28
CA SER A 108 3.91 -4.99 13.08
C SER A 108 2.43 -4.58 13.08
N ILE A 109 1.55 -5.57 13.24
CA ILE A 109 0.09 -5.39 13.26
C ILE A 109 -0.29 -4.78 14.61
N GLY A 110 -0.60 -3.48 14.61
CA GLY A 110 -0.95 -2.73 15.81
C GLY A 110 -1.06 -1.23 15.50
N VAL A 111 -1.59 -0.49 16.46
CA VAL A 111 -1.78 0.97 16.39
C VAL A 111 -1.12 1.61 17.60
N ILE A 112 -0.47 2.76 17.39
CA ILE A 112 0.18 3.55 18.43
C ILE A 112 -0.40 4.96 18.41
N PHE A 113 -0.73 5.49 19.58
CA PHE A 113 -1.12 6.89 19.76
C PHE A 113 -0.23 7.52 20.83
N MET A 114 0.35 8.69 20.54
CA MET A 114 1.24 9.40 21.45
C MET A 114 0.69 10.79 21.76
N LYS A 115 0.52 11.10 23.04
CA LYS A 115 0.13 12.42 23.53
C LYS A 115 1.23 12.96 24.45
N PRO A 116 2.03 13.96 24.04
CA PRO A 116 3.04 14.54 24.91
C PRO A 116 2.35 15.32 26.05
N VAL A 117 2.80 15.12 27.29
CA VAL A 117 2.34 15.86 28.47
C VAL A 117 3.55 16.56 29.10
N ALA A 118 3.59 17.89 29.03
CA ALA A 118 4.72 18.69 29.47
C ALA A 118 4.49 19.45 30.80
N GLU A 119 3.34 19.25 31.45
CA GLU A 119 2.92 19.97 32.66
C GLU A 119 3.99 19.96 33.76
N GLN A 120 4.54 18.78 34.08
CA GLN A 120 5.58 18.63 35.11
C GLN A 120 6.95 19.19 34.71
N LEU A 121 7.22 19.32 33.40
CA LEU A 121 8.44 19.98 32.92
C LEU A 121 8.30 21.50 33.04
N LEU A 122 7.14 22.03 32.63
CA LEU A 122 6.82 23.45 32.70
C LEU A 122 6.75 23.95 34.15
N SER A 123 6.26 23.14 35.08
CA SER A 123 6.20 23.50 36.51
C SER A 123 7.57 23.59 37.20
N LYS A 124 8.64 23.06 36.59
CA LYS A 124 10.02 23.08 37.12
C LYS A 124 10.89 24.21 36.55
N ILE A 125 10.40 24.94 35.55
CA ILE A 125 11.11 26.04 34.89
C ILE A 125 10.47 27.42 35.19
N GLY A 126 9.59 27.48 36.20
CA GLY A 126 9.07 28.70 36.81
C GLY A 126 9.87 29.09 38.04
#